data_AF-A0A956YV38-F1
#
_entry.id   AF-A0A956YV38-F1
#
_cell.length_a   1.000
_cell.length_b   1.000
_cell.length_c   1.000
_cell.angle_alpha   90.00
_cell.angle_beta   90.00
_cell.angle_gamma   90.00
#
_symmetry.space_group_name_H-M   'P 1'
#
loop_
_entity.id
_entity.type
_entity.pdbx_description
1 polymer ?
#
loop_
_entity_poly.entity_id
_entity_poly.type
_entity_poly.pdbx_seq_one_letter_code
_entity_poly.pdbx_strand_id
1 'polypeptide(L)'
;MPPLDQTSDLQAQLDEAQRLLDEITARGADSDRALDIAFNMLGIFEAIGFLVTVGGGLLAAFGVLRLFSAQAELQKARERFEQEIETKERELDEMKESLEATIANSASLQHRELSQATLALSLLPLGERQYRAQDFQGAMDTYRRALELDDQNPVTHLRLGYVCTQSGLLDEARFHLTRALDIEPDFAAALAALGYVYRRIAEKMEPTVERESMLNQAEGKLLEALNKSPKLVDDDGESWWGSLGGLYRRRNQIEDAIRAYERAAEVTPHSSYPFSNLALLYMQTSNRDQMLATYRRVERLARGETQADVDNYWAHADLLTSQLALGKVNQAEESLQSVLDVAPVDSPYVLELLADTLGRLTEALGGSRAVPHIAPFIERVRAEIVRRRNGQNGE
;
A
#
# COMPACT_ATOMS: atom_id res chain seq x y z
N MET A 1 0.25 15.57 -15.99
CA MET A 1 0.12 15.11 -17.39
C MET A 1 -0.42 13.70 -17.31
N PRO A 2 -1.54 13.36 -17.96
CA PRO A 2 -2.03 11.99 -17.94
C PRO A 2 -1.01 11.09 -18.67
N PRO A 3 -0.90 9.80 -18.30
CA PRO A 3 -0.06 8.88 -19.05
C PRO A 3 -0.62 8.82 -20.48
N LEU A 4 0.22 9.11 -21.46
CA LEU A 4 -0.13 8.97 -22.87
C LEU A 4 -0.55 7.52 -23.10
N ASP A 5 -1.78 7.33 -23.55
CA ASP A 5 -2.39 6.04 -23.89
C ASP A 5 -1.71 5.46 -25.14
N GLN A 6 -0.47 4.98 -24.94
CA GLN A 6 0.39 4.37 -25.97
C GLN A 6 -0.21 3.06 -26.50
N THR A 7 -1.11 2.44 -25.73
CA THR A 7 -1.89 1.26 -26.17
C THR A 7 -2.89 1.61 -27.26
N SER A 8 -3.58 2.76 -27.18
CA SER A 8 -4.51 3.19 -28.23
C SER A 8 -3.79 3.57 -29.53
N ASP A 9 -2.59 4.14 -29.42
CA ASP A 9 -1.76 4.57 -30.56
C ASP A 9 -1.16 3.35 -31.28
N LEU A 10 -0.71 2.34 -30.53
CA LEU A 10 -0.23 1.07 -31.10
C LEU A 10 -1.35 0.28 -31.79
N GLN A 11 -2.54 0.25 -31.20
CA GLN A 11 -3.72 -0.40 -31.77
C GLN A 11 -4.14 0.27 -33.09
N ALA A 12 -4.14 1.60 -33.12
CA ALA A 12 -4.44 2.37 -34.33
C ALA A 12 -3.40 2.13 -35.45
N GLN A 13 -2.12 2.06 -35.10
CA GLN A 13 -1.04 1.75 -36.04
C GLN A 13 -1.15 0.31 -36.57
N LEU A 14 -1.54 -0.66 -35.72
CA LEU A 14 -1.78 -2.04 -36.15
C LEU A 14 -2.97 -2.12 -37.10
N ASP A 15 -4.08 -1.44 -36.77
CA ASP A 15 -5.29 -1.41 -37.59
C ASP A 15 -5.04 -0.75 -38.96
N GLU A 16 -4.22 0.29 -39.01
CA GLU A 16 -3.82 0.95 -40.27
C GLU A 16 -2.87 0.08 -41.11
N ALA A 17 -1.93 -0.62 -40.46
CA ALA A 17 -1.07 -1.59 -41.11
C ALA A 17 -1.84 -2.78 -41.69
N GLN A 18 -2.82 -3.30 -40.95
CA GLN A 18 -3.71 -4.37 -41.42
C GLN A 18 -4.60 -3.89 -42.55
N ARG A 19 -5.12 -2.66 -42.49
CA ARG A 19 -5.89 -2.07 -43.58
C ARG A 19 -5.06 -1.93 -44.85
N LEU A 20 -3.81 -1.49 -44.76
CA LEU A 20 -2.92 -1.39 -45.92
C LEU A 20 -2.57 -2.78 -46.48
N LEU A 21 -2.34 -3.77 -45.61
CA LEU A 21 -2.12 -5.16 -46.02
C LEU A 21 -3.36 -5.75 -46.71
N ASP A 22 -4.56 -5.44 -46.20
CA ASP A 22 -5.85 -5.82 -46.77
C ASP A 22 -6.12 -5.10 -48.11
N GLU A 23 -5.74 -3.82 -48.25
CA GLU A 23 -5.84 -3.07 -49.51
C GLU A 23 -4.86 -3.63 -50.57
N ILE A 24 -3.66 -4.05 -50.16
CA ILE A 24 -2.65 -4.69 -51.03
C ILE A 24 -3.09 -6.10 -51.44
N THR A 25 -3.59 -6.91 -50.50
CA THR A 25 -4.08 -8.27 -50.79
C THR A 25 -5.41 -8.27 -51.55
N ALA A 26 -6.31 -7.32 -51.31
CA ALA A 26 -7.52 -7.14 -52.11
C ALA A 26 -7.20 -6.74 -53.56
N ARG A 27 -6.19 -5.87 -53.78
CA ARG A 27 -5.72 -5.54 -55.13
C ARG A 27 -4.97 -6.71 -55.80
N GLY A 28 -4.23 -7.52 -55.02
CA GLY A 28 -3.65 -8.77 -55.49
C GLY A 28 -4.70 -9.81 -55.93
N ALA A 29 -5.81 -9.92 -55.19
CA ALA A 29 -6.93 -10.79 -55.54
C ALA A 29 -7.71 -10.34 -56.79
N ASP A 30 -7.72 -9.03 -57.09
CA ASP A 30 -8.27 -8.49 -58.33
C ASP A 30 -7.34 -8.75 -59.54
N SER A 31 -6.02 -8.91 -59.33
CA SER A 31 -5.08 -9.36 -60.36
C SER A 31 -5.28 -10.84 -60.74
N ASP A 32 -5.56 -11.71 -59.76
CA ASP A 32 -5.85 -13.13 -60.03
C ASP A 32 -7.24 -13.32 -60.65
N ARG A 33 -8.25 -12.51 -60.27
CA ARG A 33 -9.55 -12.49 -60.97
C ARG A 33 -9.44 -11.89 -62.37
N ALA A 34 -8.57 -10.92 -62.59
CA ALA A 34 -8.29 -10.39 -63.93
C ALA A 34 -7.57 -11.42 -64.81
N LEU A 35 -6.72 -12.27 -64.24
CA LEU A 35 -6.10 -13.41 -64.93
C LEU A 35 -7.12 -14.51 -65.24
N ASP A 36 -8.03 -14.87 -64.33
CA ASP A 36 -9.12 -15.83 -64.60
C ASP A 36 -10.15 -15.31 -65.61
N ILE A 37 -10.43 -14.00 -65.60
CA ILE A 37 -11.25 -13.35 -66.64
C ILE A 37 -10.48 -13.29 -67.97
N ALA A 38 -9.16 -13.05 -67.95
CA ALA A 38 -8.33 -13.06 -69.16
C ALA A 38 -8.17 -14.45 -69.77
N PHE A 39 -8.02 -15.51 -68.96
CA PHE A 39 -7.99 -16.90 -69.43
C PHE A 39 -9.36 -17.39 -69.91
N ASN A 40 -10.46 -16.96 -69.28
CA ASN A 40 -11.83 -17.21 -69.77
C ASN A 40 -12.16 -16.39 -71.03
N MET A 41 -11.60 -15.18 -71.20
CA MET A 41 -11.71 -14.42 -72.45
C MET A 41 -10.84 -15.02 -73.55
N LEU A 42 -9.66 -15.59 -73.25
CA LEU A 42 -8.81 -16.28 -74.23
C LEU A 42 -9.52 -17.50 -74.85
N GLY A 43 -10.29 -18.25 -74.04
CA GLY A 43 -11.16 -19.33 -74.52
C GLY A 43 -12.32 -18.85 -75.41
N ILE A 44 -12.80 -17.61 -75.20
CA ILE A 44 -13.79 -16.96 -76.07
C ILE A 44 -13.14 -16.47 -77.38
N PHE A 45 -11.86 -16.05 -77.35
CA PHE A 45 -11.11 -15.65 -78.54
C PHE A 45 -10.72 -16.83 -79.45
N GLU A 46 -10.48 -18.04 -78.92
CA GLU A 46 -10.36 -19.26 -79.74
C GLU A 46 -11.69 -19.68 -80.39
N ALA A 47 -12.82 -19.43 -79.73
CA ALA A 47 -14.16 -19.69 -80.29
C ALA A 47 -14.62 -18.65 -81.32
N ILE A 48 -14.19 -17.39 -81.19
CA ILE A 48 -14.49 -16.31 -82.16
C ILE A 48 -13.55 -16.38 -83.38
N GLY A 49 -12.38 -17.00 -83.24
CA GLY A 49 -11.45 -17.29 -84.35
C GLY A 49 -12.03 -18.20 -85.45
N PHE A 50 -13.12 -18.91 -85.19
CA PHE A 50 -13.77 -19.80 -86.16
C PHE A 50 -14.92 -19.13 -86.96
N LEU A 51 -15.29 -17.88 -86.66
CA LEU A 51 -16.46 -17.21 -87.25
C LEU A 51 -16.17 -15.92 -88.05
N VAL A 52 -14.91 -15.68 -88.43
CA VAL A 52 -14.57 -14.59 -89.39
C VAL A 52 -13.72 -15.13 -90.55
N THR A 53 -14.03 -16.33 -91.04
CA THR A 53 -13.50 -16.86 -92.33
C THR A 53 -14.39 -16.53 -93.53
N VAL A 54 -15.46 -15.73 -93.39
CA VAL A 54 -16.29 -15.32 -94.53
C VAL A 54 -16.81 -13.89 -94.33
N GLY A 55 -16.20 -12.90 -95.00
CA GLY A 55 -16.84 -11.60 -95.19
C GLY A 55 -15.93 -10.36 -95.23
N GLY A 56 -15.35 -10.09 -96.42
CA GLY A 56 -15.29 -8.73 -96.99
C GLY A 56 -14.34 -7.70 -96.39
N GLY A 57 -13.30 -7.34 -97.16
CA GLY A 57 -12.39 -6.25 -96.86
C GLY A 57 -13.06 -4.89 -96.68
N LEU A 58 -12.65 -4.16 -95.63
CA LEU A 58 -12.58 -2.69 -95.52
C LEU A 58 -12.04 -2.16 -94.16
N LEU A 59 -11.54 -3.00 -93.24
CA LEU A 59 -11.13 -2.56 -91.88
C LEU A 59 -9.65 -2.78 -91.51
N ALA A 60 -8.74 -2.97 -92.47
CA ALA A 60 -7.32 -3.22 -92.18
C ALA A 60 -6.43 -1.97 -91.98
N ALA A 61 -6.96 -0.75 -92.20
CA ALA A 61 -6.15 0.49 -92.12
C ALA A 61 -6.39 1.34 -90.85
N PHE A 62 -7.45 1.09 -90.08
CA PHE A 62 -7.81 1.90 -88.90
C PHE A 62 -7.32 1.31 -87.55
N GLY A 63 -6.87 0.04 -87.55
CA GLY A 63 -6.49 -0.68 -86.33
C GLY A 63 -5.03 -0.50 -85.87
N VAL A 64 -4.09 -0.21 -86.78
CA VAL A 64 -2.65 -0.19 -86.46
C VAL A 64 -2.22 1.06 -85.67
N LEU A 65 -2.84 2.22 -85.92
CA LEU A 65 -2.53 3.48 -85.19
C LEU A 65 -3.11 3.52 -83.76
N ARG A 66 -4.25 2.86 -83.51
CA ARG A 66 -4.81 2.75 -82.14
C ARG A 66 -4.07 1.75 -81.26
N LEU A 67 -3.37 0.77 -81.86
CA LEU A 67 -2.59 -0.23 -81.14
C LEU A 67 -1.32 0.37 -80.51
N PHE A 68 -0.64 1.27 -81.23
CA PHE A 68 0.52 2.00 -80.69
C PHE A 68 0.12 3.01 -79.60
N SER A 69 -1.02 3.70 -79.74
CA SER A 69 -1.51 4.59 -78.67
C SER A 69 -1.98 3.81 -77.44
N ALA A 70 -2.58 2.63 -77.62
CA ALA A 70 -3.00 1.77 -76.51
C ALA A 70 -1.80 1.14 -75.78
N GLN A 71 -0.76 0.71 -76.49
CA GLN A 71 0.48 0.22 -75.86
C GLN A 71 1.21 1.33 -75.09
N ALA A 72 1.26 2.54 -75.62
CA ALA A 72 1.88 3.68 -74.93
C ALA A 72 1.12 4.08 -73.66
N GLU A 73 -0.23 4.05 -73.67
CA GLU A 73 -1.04 4.30 -72.47
C GLU A 73 -0.94 3.16 -71.46
N LEU A 74 -0.86 1.89 -71.92
CA LEU A 74 -0.66 0.73 -71.04
C LEU A 74 0.71 0.77 -70.34
N GLN A 75 1.75 1.19 -71.07
CA GLN A 75 3.10 1.31 -70.52
C GLN A 75 3.18 2.43 -69.46
N LYS A 76 2.55 3.58 -69.70
CA LYS A 76 2.41 4.64 -68.69
C LYS A 76 1.59 4.19 -67.48
N ALA A 77 0.53 3.43 -67.69
CA ALA A 77 -0.28 2.89 -66.60
C ALA A 77 0.52 1.89 -65.76
N ARG A 78 1.34 1.06 -66.41
CA ARG A 78 2.26 0.13 -65.75
C ARG A 78 3.35 0.84 -64.97
N GLU A 79 4.00 1.86 -65.54
CA GLU A 79 5.01 2.67 -64.85
C GLU A 79 4.42 3.39 -63.63
N ARG A 80 3.19 3.93 -63.74
CA ARG A 80 2.47 4.52 -62.61
C ARG A 80 2.15 3.49 -61.53
N PHE A 81 1.73 2.30 -61.93
CA PHE A 81 1.41 1.22 -61.00
C PHE A 81 2.68 0.70 -60.29
N GLU A 82 3.79 0.55 -61.00
CA GLU A 82 5.10 0.17 -60.44
C GLU A 82 5.59 1.25 -59.45
N GLN A 83 5.45 2.54 -59.77
CA GLN A 83 5.76 3.64 -58.85
C GLN A 83 4.86 3.68 -57.62
N GLU A 84 3.56 3.41 -57.78
CA GLU A 84 2.60 3.36 -56.67
C GLU A 84 2.91 2.19 -55.73
N ILE A 85 3.29 1.03 -56.27
CA ILE A 85 3.77 -0.13 -55.48
C ILE A 85 5.06 0.22 -54.75
N GLU A 86 6.07 0.77 -55.44
CA GLU A 86 7.36 1.12 -54.82
C GLU A 86 7.18 2.15 -53.69
N THR A 87 6.26 3.10 -53.86
CA THR A 87 5.91 4.07 -52.82
C THR A 87 5.24 3.39 -51.63
N LYS A 88 4.31 2.46 -51.87
CA LYS A 88 3.59 1.74 -50.82
C LYS A 88 4.47 0.74 -50.07
N GLU A 89 5.41 0.08 -50.76
CA GLU A 89 6.42 -0.78 -50.14
C GLU A 89 7.33 0.04 -49.22
N ARG A 90 7.74 1.23 -49.66
CA ARG A 90 8.52 2.14 -48.83
C ARG A 90 7.75 2.64 -47.60
N GLU A 91 6.47 3.01 -47.76
CA GLU A 91 5.61 3.39 -46.63
C GLU A 91 5.45 2.22 -45.63
N LEU A 92 5.34 0.99 -46.13
CA LEU A 92 5.25 -0.22 -45.30
C LEU A 92 6.55 -0.49 -44.52
N ASP A 93 7.71 -0.31 -45.17
CA ASP A 93 9.01 -0.47 -44.52
C ASP A 93 9.24 0.61 -43.44
N GLU A 94 8.90 1.88 -43.72
CA GLU A 94 8.98 2.98 -42.75
C GLU A 94 8.06 2.74 -41.54
N MET A 95 6.84 2.22 -41.78
CA MET A 95 5.90 1.86 -40.71
C MET A 95 6.41 0.66 -39.87
N LYS A 96 7.01 -0.33 -40.52
CA LYS A 96 7.60 -1.49 -39.84
C LYS A 96 8.76 -1.06 -38.93
N GLU A 97 9.66 -0.21 -39.41
CA GLU A 97 10.77 0.33 -38.60
C GLU A 97 10.23 1.15 -37.41
N SER A 98 9.19 1.95 -37.62
CA SER A 98 8.52 2.71 -36.55
C SER A 98 7.90 1.80 -35.49
N LEU A 99 7.24 0.71 -35.92
CA LEU A 99 6.64 -0.27 -35.02
C LEU A 99 7.71 -1.04 -34.22
N GLU A 100 8.78 -1.49 -34.87
CA GLU A 100 9.91 -2.16 -34.22
C GLU A 100 10.58 -1.26 -33.17
N ALA A 101 10.79 0.03 -33.49
CA ALA A 101 11.31 1.01 -32.54
C ALA A 101 10.38 1.23 -31.34
N THR A 102 9.07 1.23 -31.57
CA THR A 102 8.06 1.42 -30.52
C THR A 102 7.99 0.19 -29.59
N ILE A 103 8.06 -1.02 -30.16
CA ILE A 103 8.14 -2.28 -29.40
C ILE A 103 9.43 -2.33 -28.58
N ALA A 104 10.58 -1.97 -29.15
CA ALA A 104 11.85 -1.94 -28.44
C ALA A 104 11.85 -0.92 -27.28
N ASN A 105 11.30 0.27 -27.51
CA ASN A 105 11.18 1.31 -26.49
C ASN A 105 10.24 0.89 -25.35
N SER A 106 9.05 0.36 -25.66
CA SER A 106 8.09 -0.11 -24.65
C SER A 106 8.64 -1.27 -23.82
N ALA A 107 9.31 -2.25 -24.45
CA ALA A 107 10.00 -3.32 -23.73
C ALA A 107 11.11 -2.79 -22.82
N SER A 108 11.87 -1.77 -23.26
CA SER A 108 12.90 -1.14 -22.43
C SER A 108 12.34 -0.34 -21.25
N LEU A 109 11.18 0.31 -21.44
CA LEU A 109 10.48 1.04 -20.39
C LEU A 109 9.92 0.07 -19.35
N GLN A 110 9.21 -0.98 -19.76
CA GLN A 110 8.75 -2.03 -18.86
C GLN A 110 9.90 -2.68 -18.08
N HIS A 111 11.02 -2.96 -18.74
CA HIS A 111 12.20 -3.52 -18.07
C HIS A 111 12.78 -2.56 -17.02
N ARG A 112 12.83 -1.25 -17.31
CA ARG A 112 13.27 -0.22 -16.35
C ARG A 112 12.30 -0.08 -15.19
N GLU A 113 11.00 0.00 -15.44
CA GLU A 113 9.96 0.09 -14.40
C GLU A 113 10.00 -1.14 -13.49
N LEU A 114 10.09 -2.35 -14.06
CA LEU A 114 10.21 -3.58 -13.28
C LEU A 114 11.51 -3.61 -12.46
N SER A 115 12.62 -3.14 -13.03
CA SER A 115 13.90 -3.02 -12.30
C SER A 115 13.83 -2.00 -11.16
N GLN A 116 13.12 -0.88 -11.36
CA GLN A 116 12.92 0.15 -10.34
C GLN A 116 12.00 -0.34 -9.22
N ALA A 117 10.88 -0.99 -9.55
CA ALA A 117 10.00 -1.62 -8.58
C ALA A 117 10.72 -2.70 -7.76
N THR A 118 11.54 -3.53 -8.41
CA THR A 118 12.36 -4.55 -7.73
C THR A 118 13.35 -3.90 -6.76
N LEU A 119 13.99 -2.80 -7.18
CA LEU A 119 14.90 -2.05 -6.31
C LEU A 119 14.15 -1.39 -5.14
N ALA A 120 12.96 -0.81 -5.38
CA ALA A 120 12.11 -0.24 -4.35
C ALA A 120 11.73 -1.28 -3.29
N LEU A 121 11.29 -2.47 -3.72
CA LEU A 121 10.98 -3.59 -2.83
C LEU A 121 12.20 -4.05 -2.01
N SER A 122 13.40 -4.01 -2.60
CA SER A 122 14.64 -4.38 -1.90
C SER A 122 15.03 -3.42 -0.76
N LEU A 123 14.51 -2.19 -0.78
CA LEU A 123 14.74 -1.19 0.27
C LEU A 123 13.82 -1.41 1.48
N LEU A 124 12.67 -2.07 1.31
CA LEU A 124 11.71 -2.26 2.41
C LEU A 124 12.30 -2.99 3.63
N PRO A 125 13.06 -4.10 3.48
CA PRO A 125 13.68 -4.75 4.63
C PRO A 125 14.75 -3.91 5.33
N LEU A 126 15.39 -2.96 4.63
CA LEU A 126 16.33 -2.03 5.24
C LEU A 126 15.59 -1.01 6.10
N GLY A 127 14.52 -0.40 5.56
CA GLY A 127 13.69 0.53 6.31
C GLY A 127 13.07 -0.13 7.55
N GLU A 128 12.66 -1.40 7.44
CA GLU A 128 12.12 -2.17 8.57
C GLU A 128 13.18 -2.41 9.66
N ARG A 129 14.42 -2.72 9.28
CA ARG A 129 15.52 -2.86 10.26
C ARG A 129 15.83 -1.53 10.95
N GLN A 130 15.81 -0.42 10.21
CA GLN A 130 16.02 0.90 10.79
C GLN A 130 14.89 1.27 11.74
N TYR A 131 13.64 1.00 11.37
CA TYR A 131 12.47 1.18 12.23
C TYR A 131 12.60 0.40 13.54
N ARG A 132 12.95 -0.89 13.47
CA ARG A 132 13.17 -1.73 14.66
C ARG A 132 14.35 -1.28 15.51
N ALA A 133 15.36 -0.66 14.89
CA ALA A 133 16.49 -0.05 15.57
C ALA A 133 16.16 1.36 16.13
N GLN A 134 14.90 1.80 16.04
CA GLN A 134 14.43 3.14 16.42
C GLN A 134 15.10 4.29 15.65
N ASP A 135 15.79 3.98 14.53
CA ASP A 135 16.29 4.95 13.56
C ASP A 135 15.13 5.38 12.65
N PHE A 136 14.18 6.12 13.23
CA PHE A 136 12.99 6.56 12.50
C PHE A 136 13.33 7.46 11.33
N GLN A 137 14.32 8.35 11.48
CA GLN A 137 14.73 9.25 10.40
C GLN A 137 15.34 8.45 9.23
N GLY A 138 16.26 7.52 9.50
CA GLY A 138 16.83 6.68 8.47
C GLY A 138 15.80 5.78 7.79
N ALA A 139 14.84 5.25 8.55
CA ALA A 139 13.72 4.48 7.99
C ALA A 139 12.85 5.33 7.05
N MET A 140 12.51 6.57 7.44
CA MET A 140 11.76 7.51 6.59
C MET A 140 12.52 7.81 5.29
N ASP A 141 13.82 8.08 5.36
CA ASP A 141 14.63 8.39 4.18
C ASP A 141 14.73 7.18 3.23
N THR A 142 14.88 5.97 3.77
CA THR A 142 14.88 4.73 2.99
C THR A 142 13.53 4.51 2.28
N TYR A 143 12.41 4.69 2.98
CA TYR A 143 11.08 4.53 2.39
C TYR A 143 10.76 5.62 1.36
N ARG A 144 11.19 6.87 1.59
CA ARG A 144 11.06 7.95 0.59
C ARG A 144 11.83 7.61 -0.68
N ARG A 145 13.05 7.07 -0.56
CA ARG A 145 13.83 6.60 -1.71
C ARG A 145 13.16 5.41 -2.43
N ALA A 146 12.48 4.53 -1.69
CA ALA A 146 11.66 3.49 -2.31
C ALA A 146 10.49 4.08 -3.10
N LEU A 147 9.83 5.14 -2.61
CA LEU A 147 8.78 5.86 -3.34
C LEU A 147 9.29 6.67 -4.54
N GLU A 148 10.54 7.14 -4.52
CA GLU A 148 11.18 7.76 -5.71
C GLU A 148 11.35 6.77 -6.87
N LEU A 149 11.43 5.47 -6.55
CA LEU A 149 11.59 4.38 -7.51
C LEU A 149 10.24 3.77 -7.92
N ASP A 150 9.29 3.69 -6.99
CA ASP A 150 7.95 3.16 -7.20
C ASP A 150 6.95 3.91 -6.29
N ASP A 151 6.33 4.94 -6.85
CA ASP A 151 5.36 5.80 -6.14
C ASP A 151 3.95 5.19 -6.04
N GLN A 152 3.70 4.07 -6.73
CA GLN A 152 2.44 3.33 -6.69
C GLN A 152 2.51 2.11 -5.77
N ASN A 153 3.48 2.05 -4.84
CA ASN A 153 3.60 0.95 -3.91
C ASN A 153 2.78 1.19 -2.61
N PRO A 154 1.66 0.49 -2.40
CA PRO A 154 0.84 0.70 -1.21
C PRO A 154 1.55 0.25 0.07
N VAL A 155 2.42 -0.75 -0.01
CA VAL A 155 3.20 -1.24 1.14
C VAL A 155 4.23 -0.20 1.58
N THR A 156 4.96 0.42 0.65
CA THR A 156 5.92 1.49 1.00
C THR A 156 5.21 2.67 1.65
N HIS A 157 4.05 3.06 1.12
CA HIS A 157 3.21 4.09 1.72
C HIS A 157 2.71 3.72 3.13
N LEU A 158 2.27 2.47 3.34
CA LEU A 158 1.91 1.97 4.67
C LEU A 158 3.08 2.08 5.66
N ARG A 159 4.26 1.60 5.26
CA ARG A 159 5.47 1.60 6.10
C ARG A 159 5.88 3.02 6.47
N LEU A 160 5.93 3.93 5.50
CA LEU A 160 6.22 5.33 5.78
C LEU A 160 5.16 5.97 6.69
N GLY A 161 3.88 5.61 6.52
CA GLY A 161 2.80 5.99 7.41
C GLY A 161 3.01 5.55 8.85
N TYR A 162 3.46 4.32 9.09
CA TYR A 162 3.80 3.82 10.43
C TYR A 162 4.96 4.59 11.05
N VAL A 163 6.07 4.78 10.32
CA VAL A 163 7.22 5.50 10.86
C VAL A 163 6.86 6.95 11.21
N CYS A 164 6.15 7.66 10.31
CA CYS A 164 5.66 9.00 10.59
C CYS A 164 4.74 9.04 11.84
N THR A 165 3.94 8.00 12.07
CA THR A 165 3.08 7.89 13.25
C THR A 165 3.90 7.78 14.54
N GLN A 166 4.96 6.98 14.54
CA GLN A 166 5.86 6.84 15.69
C GLN A 166 6.66 8.12 15.94
N SER A 167 7.10 8.80 14.88
CA SER A 167 7.76 10.11 14.97
C SER A 167 6.81 11.26 15.32
N GLY A 168 5.50 11.01 15.47
CA GLY A 168 4.50 12.01 15.82
C GLY A 168 4.10 12.97 14.68
N LEU A 169 4.57 12.70 13.45
CA LEU A 169 4.27 13.41 12.21
C LEU A 169 2.91 12.93 11.65
N LEU A 170 1.84 13.21 12.40
CA LEU A 170 0.52 12.61 12.17
C LEU A 170 -0.13 13.02 10.83
N ASP A 171 0.14 14.24 10.33
CA ASP A 171 -0.39 14.69 9.04
C ASP A 171 0.30 13.98 7.87
N GLU A 172 1.63 13.80 7.92
CA GLU A 172 2.37 12.98 6.93
C GLU A 172 1.93 11.52 6.97
N ALA A 173 1.73 10.97 8.18
CA ALA A 173 1.22 9.62 8.34
C ALA A 173 -0.15 9.45 7.68
N ARG A 174 -1.08 10.38 7.93
CA ARG A 174 -2.40 10.40 7.29
C ARG A 174 -2.28 10.47 5.77
N PHE A 175 -1.40 11.32 5.24
CA PHE A 175 -1.19 11.44 3.79
C PHE A 175 -0.76 10.11 3.17
N HIS A 176 0.30 9.48 3.69
CA HIS A 176 0.80 8.23 3.11
C HIS A 176 -0.17 7.06 3.29
N LEU A 177 -0.85 6.95 4.42
CA LEU A 177 -1.87 5.92 4.62
C LEU A 177 -3.08 6.11 3.70
N THR A 178 -3.46 7.36 3.42
CA THR A 178 -4.50 7.66 2.42
C THR A 178 -4.03 7.25 1.02
N ARG A 179 -2.78 7.56 0.64
CA ARG A 179 -2.20 7.12 -0.64
C ARG A 179 -2.18 5.60 -0.78
N ALA A 180 -1.85 4.87 0.28
CA ALA A 180 -1.91 3.41 0.27
C ALA A 180 -3.33 2.89 -0.04
N LEU A 181 -4.36 3.55 0.48
CA LEU A 181 -5.77 3.22 0.23
C LEU A 181 -6.31 3.73 -1.11
N ASP A 182 -5.76 4.81 -1.65
CA ASP A 182 -6.07 5.26 -3.03
C ASP A 182 -5.61 4.21 -4.05
N ILE A 183 -4.47 3.56 -3.78
CA ILE A 183 -3.87 2.53 -4.63
C ILE A 183 -4.55 1.17 -4.37
N GLU A 184 -4.69 0.78 -3.11
CA GLU A 184 -5.31 -0.48 -2.70
C GLU A 184 -6.44 -0.21 -1.66
N PRO A 185 -7.69 0.01 -2.11
CA PRO A 185 -8.80 0.38 -1.23
C PRO A 185 -9.13 -0.63 -0.13
N ASP A 186 -8.82 -1.90 -0.37
CA ASP A 186 -9.11 -3.00 0.56
C ASP A 186 -7.95 -3.35 1.49
N PHE A 187 -6.89 -2.52 1.53
CA PHE A 187 -5.69 -2.81 2.30
C PHE A 187 -5.94 -2.68 3.82
N ALA A 188 -6.31 -3.80 4.46
CA ALA A 188 -6.74 -3.84 5.86
C ALA A 188 -5.71 -3.24 6.84
N ALA A 189 -4.41 -3.45 6.60
CA ALA A 189 -3.35 -2.86 7.42
C ALA A 189 -3.32 -1.33 7.33
N ALA A 190 -3.49 -0.75 6.13
CA ALA A 190 -3.56 0.69 5.94
C ALA A 190 -4.84 1.29 6.53
N LEU A 191 -5.98 0.60 6.43
CA LEU A 191 -7.23 1.01 7.09
C LEU A 191 -7.04 1.10 8.61
N ALA A 192 -6.47 0.05 9.23
CA ALA A 192 -6.28 0.00 10.67
C ALA A 192 -5.29 1.07 11.17
N ALA A 193 -4.15 1.20 10.47
CA ALA A 193 -3.16 2.24 10.75
C ALA A 193 -3.75 3.65 10.58
N LEU A 194 -4.57 3.89 9.55
CA LEU A 194 -5.24 5.19 9.36
C LEU A 194 -6.22 5.49 10.50
N GLY A 195 -6.99 4.49 10.93
CA GLY A 195 -7.87 4.62 12.09
C GLY A 195 -7.11 4.99 13.37
N TYR A 196 -5.95 4.38 13.58
CA TYR A 196 -5.04 4.73 14.67
C TYR A 196 -4.53 6.17 14.58
N VAL A 197 -4.13 6.62 13.38
CA VAL A 197 -3.69 7.99 13.14
C VAL A 197 -4.81 8.99 13.43
N TYR A 198 -6.04 8.74 12.99
CA TYR A 198 -7.19 9.59 13.32
C TYR A 198 -7.42 9.70 14.84
N ARG A 199 -7.33 8.59 15.58
CA ARG A 199 -7.40 8.62 17.05
C ARG A 199 -6.28 9.49 17.64
N ARG A 200 -5.04 9.32 17.18
CA ARG A 200 -3.87 10.09 17.66
C ARG A 200 -4.00 11.59 17.35
N ILE A 201 -4.57 11.94 16.21
CA ILE A 201 -4.87 13.34 15.86
C ILE A 201 -5.92 13.89 16.82
N ALA A 202 -7.04 13.17 17.00
CA ALA A 202 -8.12 13.58 17.90
C ALA A 202 -7.66 13.74 19.37
N GLU A 203 -6.65 12.99 19.81
CA GLU A 203 -6.05 13.12 21.15
C GLU A 203 -5.30 14.44 21.36
N LYS A 204 -4.82 15.07 20.29
CA LYS A 204 -4.17 16.39 20.34
C LYS A 204 -5.16 17.54 20.15
N MET A 205 -6.43 17.24 19.88
CA MET A 205 -7.48 18.23 19.66
C MET A 205 -8.23 18.53 20.95
N GLU A 206 -8.71 19.77 21.06
CA GLU A 206 -9.67 20.16 22.10
C GLU A 206 -11.01 19.39 21.94
N PRO A 207 -11.83 19.27 23.00
CA PRO A 207 -13.14 18.61 22.96
C PRO A 207 -14.18 19.33 22.07
N THR A 208 -14.05 19.20 20.75
CA THR A 208 -14.91 19.84 19.75
C THR A 208 -15.69 18.83 18.91
N VAL A 209 -16.62 19.32 18.08
CA VAL A 209 -17.36 18.49 17.10
C VAL A 209 -16.39 17.87 16.09
N GLU A 210 -15.35 18.59 15.70
CA GLU A 210 -14.31 18.09 14.80
C GLU A 210 -13.53 16.95 15.42
N ARG A 211 -13.24 17.02 16.73
CA ARG A 211 -12.61 15.91 17.46
C ARG A 211 -13.50 14.67 17.45
N GLU A 212 -14.79 14.79 17.75
CA GLU A 212 -15.71 13.65 17.71
C GLU A 212 -15.88 13.08 16.30
N SER A 213 -15.90 13.94 15.26
CA SER A 213 -15.87 13.50 13.87
C SER A 213 -14.61 12.68 13.55
N MET A 214 -13.44 13.12 14.01
CA MET A 214 -12.19 12.40 13.85
C MET A 214 -12.18 11.05 14.59
N LEU A 215 -12.75 10.99 15.80
CA LEU A 215 -12.91 9.74 16.55
C LEU A 215 -13.88 8.76 15.86
N ASN A 216 -14.97 9.26 15.27
CA ASN A 216 -15.88 8.41 14.50
C ASN A 216 -15.21 7.89 13.21
N GLN A 217 -14.36 8.69 12.55
CA GLN A 217 -13.55 8.22 11.43
C GLN A 217 -12.54 7.16 11.86
N ALA A 218 -11.90 7.34 13.03
CA ALA A 218 -11.00 6.35 13.63
C ALA A 218 -11.71 5.02 13.86
N GLU A 219 -12.89 5.06 14.50
CA GLU A 219 -13.72 3.89 14.75
C GLU A 219 -14.12 3.19 13.45
N GLY A 220 -14.65 3.94 12.48
CA GLY A 220 -15.09 3.40 11.20
C GLY A 220 -13.97 2.67 10.46
N LYS A 221 -12.77 3.26 10.42
CA LYS A 221 -11.61 2.65 9.75
C LYS A 221 -11.08 1.40 10.46
N LEU A 222 -11.06 1.41 11.79
CA LEU A 222 -10.68 0.23 12.57
C LEU A 222 -11.70 -0.91 12.38
N LEU A 223 -12.99 -0.62 12.44
CA LEU A 223 -14.05 -1.62 12.22
C LEU A 223 -14.03 -2.16 10.79
N GLU A 224 -13.80 -1.30 9.79
CA GLU A 224 -13.66 -1.70 8.39
C GLU A 224 -12.47 -2.68 8.22
N ALA A 225 -11.31 -2.35 8.79
CA ALA A 225 -10.13 -3.21 8.76
C ALA A 225 -10.37 -4.56 9.45
N LEU A 226 -10.96 -4.55 10.65
CA LEU A 226 -11.19 -5.74 11.46
C LEU A 226 -12.30 -6.64 10.89
N ASN A 227 -13.25 -6.08 10.15
CA ASN A 227 -14.23 -6.87 9.39
C ASN A 227 -13.57 -7.62 8.22
N LYS A 228 -12.59 -7.00 7.55
CA LYS A 228 -11.81 -7.64 6.48
C LYS A 228 -10.81 -8.67 7.02
N SER A 229 -10.12 -8.34 8.11
CA SER A 229 -9.12 -9.20 8.75
C SER A 229 -9.28 -9.20 10.28
N PRO A 230 -10.11 -10.09 10.85
CA PRO A 230 -10.38 -10.12 12.30
C PRO A 230 -9.18 -10.48 13.17
N LYS A 231 -8.12 -11.05 12.59
CA LYS A 231 -6.88 -11.44 13.28
C LYS A 231 -5.70 -10.50 12.94
N LEU A 232 -6.00 -9.31 12.41
CA LEU A 232 -4.99 -8.35 12.01
C LEU A 232 -4.16 -7.88 13.21
N VAL A 233 -2.85 -7.90 13.05
CA VAL A 233 -1.87 -7.35 13.99
C VAL A 233 -1.10 -6.21 13.34
N ASP A 234 -0.54 -5.33 14.16
CA ASP A 234 0.42 -4.32 13.73
C ASP A 234 1.84 -4.90 13.61
N ASP A 235 2.80 -4.02 13.29
CA ASP A 235 4.20 -4.41 13.09
C ASP A 235 4.91 -4.85 14.38
N ASP A 236 4.38 -4.44 15.54
CA ASP A 236 4.86 -4.85 16.86
C ASP A 236 4.21 -6.17 17.32
N GLY A 237 3.30 -6.72 16.51
CA GLY A 237 2.61 -7.97 16.77
C GLY A 237 1.37 -7.82 17.64
N GLU A 238 0.89 -6.60 17.86
CA GLU A 238 -0.29 -6.31 18.67
C GLU A 238 -1.57 -6.29 17.86
N SER A 239 -2.66 -6.76 18.47
CA SER A 239 -3.95 -6.83 17.80
C SER A 239 -4.57 -5.45 17.58
N TRP A 240 -5.08 -5.20 16.37
CA TRP A 240 -5.82 -3.96 16.07
C TRP A 240 -7.13 -3.82 16.84
N TRP A 241 -7.66 -4.92 17.39
CA TRP A 241 -8.75 -4.87 18.39
C TRP A 241 -8.35 -4.09 19.64
N GLY A 242 -7.08 -4.12 20.03
CA GLY A 242 -6.57 -3.36 21.17
C GLY A 242 -6.59 -1.85 20.92
N SER A 243 -6.30 -1.42 19.69
CA SER A 243 -6.45 -0.02 19.27
C SER A 243 -7.91 0.45 19.32
N LEU A 244 -8.86 -0.41 18.92
CA LEU A 244 -10.28 -0.14 19.05
C LEU A 244 -10.72 -0.08 20.53
N GLY A 245 -10.22 -0.98 21.37
CA GLY A 245 -10.45 -0.94 22.82
C GLY A 245 -9.92 0.35 23.46
N GLY A 246 -8.75 0.81 23.02
CA GLY A 246 -8.16 2.08 23.46
C GLY A 246 -9.00 3.29 23.06
N LEU A 247 -9.60 3.27 21.87
CA LEU A 247 -10.55 4.29 21.42
C LEU A 247 -11.79 4.33 22.33
N TYR A 248 -12.43 3.18 22.54
CA TYR A 248 -13.64 3.06 23.38
C TYR A 248 -13.38 3.47 24.83
N ARG A 249 -12.24 3.05 25.40
CA ARG A 249 -11.84 3.44 26.76
C ARG A 249 -11.75 4.95 26.90
N ARG A 250 -11.18 5.66 25.93
CA ARG A 250 -11.04 7.12 25.95
C ARG A 250 -12.36 7.86 25.76
N ARG A 251 -13.34 7.23 25.13
CA ARG A 251 -14.73 7.71 25.04
C ARG A 251 -15.58 7.28 26.24
N ASN A 252 -14.97 6.66 27.26
CA ASN A 252 -15.65 6.10 28.43
C ASN A 252 -16.75 5.08 28.08
N GLN A 253 -16.62 4.40 26.94
CA GLN A 253 -17.48 3.29 26.50
C GLN A 253 -16.87 1.99 27.04
N ILE A 254 -17.08 1.73 28.32
CA ILE A 254 -16.32 0.72 29.07
C ILE A 254 -16.64 -0.70 28.61
N GLU A 255 -17.91 -1.02 28.39
CA GLU A 255 -18.33 -2.35 27.95
C GLU A 255 -17.83 -2.67 26.53
N ASP A 256 -17.84 -1.68 25.63
CA ASP A 256 -17.26 -1.81 24.29
C ASP A 256 -15.74 -2.00 24.35
N ALA A 257 -15.06 -1.24 25.22
CA ALA A 257 -13.62 -1.38 25.44
C ALA A 257 -13.26 -2.78 25.95
N ILE A 258 -14.00 -3.31 26.94
CA ILE A 258 -13.79 -4.67 27.45
C ILE A 258 -13.93 -5.69 26.32
N ARG A 259 -15.02 -5.65 25.54
CA ARG A 259 -15.22 -6.57 24.41
C ARG A 259 -14.09 -6.48 23.38
N ALA A 260 -13.64 -5.28 23.05
CA ALA A 260 -12.55 -5.09 22.10
C ALA A 260 -11.23 -5.65 22.64
N TYR A 261 -10.89 -5.42 23.92
CA TYR A 261 -9.68 -6.01 24.50
C TYR A 261 -9.78 -7.53 24.74
N GLU A 262 -10.98 -8.08 24.95
CA GLU A 262 -11.20 -9.53 24.95
C GLU A 262 -10.91 -10.13 23.57
N ARG A 263 -11.36 -9.49 22.48
CA ARG A 263 -10.97 -9.88 21.12
C ARG A 263 -9.47 -9.73 20.87
N ALA A 264 -8.86 -8.66 21.38
CA ALA A 264 -7.42 -8.50 21.30
C ALA A 264 -6.68 -9.66 21.99
N ALA A 265 -7.12 -10.04 23.20
CA ALA A 265 -6.60 -11.19 23.95
C ALA A 265 -6.81 -12.55 23.26
N GLU A 266 -7.83 -12.71 22.42
CA GLU A 266 -8.02 -13.89 21.57
C GLU A 266 -6.99 -13.94 20.42
N VAL A 267 -6.63 -12.79 19.84
CA VAL A 267 -5.70 -12.68 18.71
C VAL A 267 -4.24 -12.75 19.19
N THR A 268 -3.90 -12.05 20.27
CA THR A 268 -2.55 -11.99 20.85
C THR A 268 -2.52 -12.57 22.28
N PRO A 269 -2.77 -13.88 22.45
CA PRO A 269 -2.93 -14.50 23.78
C PRO A 269 -1.64 -14.55 24.62
N HIS A 270 -0.49 -14.29 23.99
CA HIS A 270 0.84 -14.30 24.56
C HIS A 270 1.40 -12.89 24.85
N SER A 271 0.64 -11.84 24.52
CA SER A 271 1.00 -10.45 24.85
C SER A 271 0.37 -10.03 26.18
N SER A 272 1.10 -9.29 27.03
CA SER A 272 0.55 -8.67 28.24
C SER A 272 -0.42 -7.53 27.93
N TYR A 273 -0.22 -6.83 26.81
CA TYR A 273 -0.91 -5.60 26.44
C TYR A 273 -2.46 -5.66 26.51
N PRO A 274 -3.15 -6.66 25.92
CA PRO A 274 -4.61 -6.70 26.02
C PRO A 274 -5.08 -6.99 27.45
N PHE A 275 -4.32 -7.79 28.22
CA PHE A 275 -4.69 -8.13 29.60
C PHE A 275 -4.41 -6.98 30.57
N SER A 276 -3.34 -6.22 30.39
CA SER A 276 -3.07 -5.05 31.22
C SER A 276 -4.16 -3.99 31.01
N ASN A 277 -4.58 -3.75 29.76
CA ASN A 277 -5.71 -2.87 29.49
C ASN A 277 -7.05 -3.38 30.06
N LEU A 278 -7.33 -4.70 30.00
CA LEU A 278 -8.50 -5.28 30.69
C LEU A 278 -8.42 -5.06 32.21
N ALA A 279 -7.26 -5.26 32.81
CA ALA A 279 -7.07 -5.02 34.24
C ALA A 279 -7.31 -3.54 34.61
N LEU A 280 -6.90 -2.59 33.77
CA LEU A 280 -7.21 -1.17 33.94
C LEU A 280 -8.72 -0.88 33.88
N LEU A 281 -9.46 -1.57 33.00
CA LEU A 281 -10.92 -1.43 32.91
C LEU A 281 -11.63 -2.05 34.12
N TYR A 282 -11.17 -3.20 34.61
CA TYR A 282 -11.67 -3.80 35.84
C TYR A 282 -11.33 -2.97 37.08
N MET A 283 -10.18 -2.30 37.08
CA MET A 283 -9.80 -1.32 38.09
C MET A 283 -10.77 -0.14 38.09
N GLN A 284 -11.10 0.41 36.91
CA GLN A 284 -12.04 1.53 36.77
C GLN A 284 -13.48 1.15 37.19
N THR A 285 -13.91 -0.07 36.91
CA THR A 285 -15.25 -0.57 37.27
C THR A 285 -15.32 -1.15 38.69
N SER A 286 -14.23 -1.06 39.47
CA SER A 286 -14.13 -1.60 40.83
C SER A 286 -14.40 -3.11 40.91
N ASN A 287 -14.19 -3.84 39.81
CA ASN A 287 -14.29 -5.30 39.77
C ASN A 287 -12.97 -5.92 40.22
N ARG A 288 -12.75 -5.89 41.55
CA ARG A 288 -11.49 -6.29 42.18
C ARG A 288 -11.09 -7.73 41.86
N ASP A 289 -12.04 -8.65 41.83
CA ASP A 289 -11.74 -10.07 41.62
C ASP A 289 -11.25 -10.33 40.20
N GLN A 290 -11.92 -9.77 39.18
CA GLN A 290 -11.48 -9.87 37.79
C GLN A 290 -10.17 -9.13 37.56
N MET A 291 -9.99 -7.95 38.16
CA MET A 291 -8.74 -7.20 38.11
C MET A 291 -7.56 -8.04 38.63
N LEU A 292 -7.67 -8.59 39.84
CA LEU A 292 -6.59 -9.40 40.43
C LEU A 292 -6.34 -10.69 39.65
N ALA A 293 -7.39 -11.36 39.15
CA ALA A 293 -7.24 -12.53 38.29
C ALA A 293 -6.49 -12.20 36.99
N THR A 294 -6.82 -11.05 36.39
CA THR A 294 -6.18 -10.57 35.16
C THR A 294 -4.72 -10.19 35.41
N TYR A 295 -4.40 -9.51 36.51
CA TYR A 295 -3.02 -9.18 36.86
C TYR A 295 -2.13 -10.40 37.10
N ARG A 296 -2.67 -11.53 37.60
CA ARG A 296 -1.88 -12.79 37.65
C ARG A 296 -1.47 -13.28 36.28
N ARG A 297 -2.28 -13.01 35.24
CA ARG A 297 -1.94 -13.35 33.85
C ARG A 297 -0.92 -12.36 33.29
N VAL A 298 -1.15 -11.06 33.49
CA VAL A 298 -0.21 -9.99 33.11
C VAL A 298 1.19 -10.27 33.66
N GLU A 299 1.31 -10.58 34.96
CA GLU A 299 2.62 -10.87 35.59
C GLU A 299 3.37 -12.00 34.88
N ARG A 300 2.68 -13.07 34.46
CA ARG A 300 3.32 -14.20 33.77
C ARG A 300 3.77 -13.86 32.36
N LEU A 301 2.94 -13.13 31.62
CA LEU A 301 3.21 -12.74 30.24
C LEU A 301 4.31 -11.67 30.18
N ALA A 302 4.16 -10.60 30.96
CA ALA A 302 5.11 -9.52 31.06
C ALA A 302 6.49 -10.00 31.52
N ARG A 303 6.57 -10.98 32.43
CA ARG A 303 7.86 -11.61 32.78
C ARG A 303 8.52 -12.30 31.59
N GLY A 304 7.75 -12.95 30.73
CA GLY A 304 8.29 -13.58 29.52
C GLY A 304 8.76 -12.54 28.51
N GLU A 305 8.02 -11.44 28.36
CA GLU A 305 8.37 -10.33 27.47
C GLU A 305 9.62 -9.60 27.92
N THR A 306 9.76 -9.28 29.21
CA THR A 306 10.97 -8.62 29.73
C THR A 306 12.23 -9.50 29.66
N GLN A 307 12.06 -10.81 29.57
CA GLN A 307 13.15 -11.75 29.31
C GLN A 307 13.51 -11.83 27.83
N ALA A 308 12.53 -11.67 26.94
CA ALA A 308 12.73 -11.70 25.50
C ALA A 308 13.29 -10.37 24.97
N ASP A 309 12.85 -9.25 25.55
CA ASP A 309 13.27 -7.91 25.23
C ASP A 309 13.48 -7.13 26.52
N VAL A 310 14.76 -6.94 26.87
CA VAL A 310 15.16 -6.27 28.12
C VAL A 310 14.83 -4.78 28.11
N ASP A 311 14.69 -4.16 26.94
CA ASP A 311 14.44 -2.74 26.77
C ASP A 311 12.93 -2.42 26.62
N ASN A 312 12.06 -3.44 26.71
CA ASN A 312 10.62 -3.26 26.62
C ASN A 312 10.04 -2.60 27.89
N TYR A 313 10.01 -1.28 27.88
CA TYR A 313 9.44 -0.46 28.96
C TYR A 313 8.03 -0.89 29.37
N TRP A 314 7.14 -1.14 28.40
CA TRP A 314 5.73 -1.45 28.69
C TRP A 314 5.58 -2.77 29.42
N ALA A 315 6.35 -3.79 29.03
CA ALA A 315 6.37 -5.08 29.73
C ALA A 315 6.90 -4.91 31.17
N HIS A 316 7.95 -4.11 31.38
CA HIS A 316 8.45 -3.82 32.74
C HIS A 316 7.41 -3.07 33.59
N ALA A 317 6.70 -2.10 33.01
CA ALA A 317 5.64 -1.35 33.69
C ALA A 317 4.42 -2.24 34.04
N ASP A 318 4.03 -3.14 33.14
CA ASP A 318 2.99 -4.14 33.35
C ASP A 318 3.38 -5.14 34.44
N LEU A 319 4.65 -5.58 34.44
CA LEU A 319 5.20 -6.48 35.45
C LEU A 319 5.20 -5.81 36.83
N LEU A 320 5.70 -4.59 36.93
CA LEU A 320 5.68 -3.80 38.18
C LEU A 320 4.25 -3.61 38.71
N THR A 321 3.34 -3.14 37.85
CA THR A 321 1.95 -2.85 38.22
C THR A 321 1.23 -4.11 38.68
N SER A 322 1.42 -5.23 37.98
CA SER A 322 0.82 -6.52 38.35
C SER A 322 1.38 -7.08 39.65
N GLN A 323 2.69 -6.98 39.90
CA GLN A 323 3.29 -7.40 41.17
C GLN A 323 2.77 -6.59 42.35
N LEU A 324 2.66 -5.27 42.22
CA LEU A 324 2.09 -4.40 43.25
C LEU A 324 0.61 -4.72 43.49
N ALA A 325 -0.18 -4.94 42.43
CA ALA A 325 -1.57 -5.35 42.57
C ALA A 325 -1.74 -6.67 43.34
N LEU A 326 -0.77 -7.58 43.19
CA LEU A 326 -0.74 -8.89 43.84
C LEU A 326 -0.03 -8.89 45.21
N GLY A 327 0.43 -7.73 45.70
CA GLY A 327 1.14 -7.60 46.98
C GLY A 327 2.56 -8.20 46.99
N LYS A 328 3.17 -8.42 45.83
CA LYS A 328 4.51 -8.99 45.66
C LYS A 328 5.60 -7.92 45.75
N VAL A 329 5.65 -7.21 46.88
CA VAL A 329 6.46 -6.00 47.06
C VAL A 329 7.95 -6.22 46.77
N ASN A 330 8.54 -7.33 47.24
CA ASN A 330 9.97 -7.60 47.01
C ASN A 330 10.32 -7.76 45.53
N GLN A 331 9.43 -8.35 44.73
CA GLN A 331 9.64 -8.49 43.29
C GLN A 331 9.41 -7.17 42.57
N ALA A 332 8.43 -6.37 43.03
CA ALA A 332 8.16 -5.04 42.53
C ALA A 332 9.37 -4.10 42.67
N GLU A 333 10.20 -4.26 43.71
CA GLU A 333 11.43 -3.48 43.87
C GLU A 333 12.42 -3.70 42.71
N GLU A 334 12.62 -4.95 42.30
CA GLU A 334 13.47 -5.30 41.16
C GLU A 334 12.88 -4.73 39.87
N SER A 335 11.58 -4.92 39.65
CA SER A 335 10.90 -4.43 38.45
C SER A 335 10.85 -2.90 38.38
N LEU A 336 10.76 -2.19 39.50
CA LEU A 336 10.85 -0.73 39.51
C LEU A 336 12.22 -0.26 39.01
N GLN A 337 13.32 -0.91 39.42
CA GLN A 337 14.64 -0.55 38.94
C GLN A 337 14.71 -0.67 37.41
N SER A 338 14.26 -1.80 36.85
CA SER A 338 14.22 -2.01 35.40
C SER A 338 13.36 -0.97 34.68
N VAL A 339 12.18 -0.64 35.22
CA VAL A 339 11.31 0.43 34.68
C VAL A 339 12.05 1.76 34.58
N LEU A 340 12.79 2.16 35.63
CA LEU A 340 13.49 3.44 35.62
C LEU A 340 14.68 3.44 34.65
N ASP A 341 15.36 2.30 34.50
CA ASP A 341 16.51 2.14 33.61
C ASP A 341 16.11 2.21 32.13
N VAL A 342 14.99 1.58 31.75
CA VAL A 342 14.55 1.51 30.33
C VAL A 342 13.57 2.61 29.93
N ALA A 343 13.06 3.39 30.89
CA ALA A 343 12.17 4.50 30.59
C ALA A 343 12.85 5.50 29.64
N PRO A 344 12.19 5.90 28.53
CA PRO A 344 12.73 6.89 27.60
C PRO A 344 13.18 8.16 28.31
N VAL A 345 14.43 8.55 28.08
CA VAL A 345 15.05 9.71 28.76
C VAL A 345 14.39 11.02 28.33
N ASP A 346 14.02 11.10 27.05
CA ASP A 346 13.58 12.35 26.42
C ASP A 346 12.12 12.69 26.74
N SER A 347 11.34 11.76 27.30
CA SER A 347 9.93 11.96 27.57
C SER A 347 9.52 11.43 28.95
N PRO A 348 9.22 12.31 29.94
CA PRO A 348 8.72 11.87 31.24
C PRO A 348 7.30 11.32 31.19
N TYR A 349 6.61 11.43 30.04
CA TYR A 349 5.20 11.06 29.86
C TYR A 349 4.89 9.64 30.31
N VAL A 350 5.76 8.67 30.00
CA VAL A 350 5.48 7.27 30.35
C VAL A 350 5.56 7.04 31.86
N LEU A 351 6.48 7.72 32.55
CA LEU A 351 6.58 7.67 34.01
C LEU A 351 5.39 8.38 34.66
N GLU A 352 4.90 9.47 34.07
CA GLU A 352 3.67 10.14 34.53
C GLU A 352 2.45 9.22 34.42
N LEU A 353 2.32 8.50 33.30
CA LEU A 353 1.26 7.52 33.11
C LEU A 353 1.36 6.36 34.11
N LEU A 354 2.57 5.88 34.41
CA LEU A 354 2.79 4.85 35.42
C LEU A 354 2.38 5.35 36.81
N ALA A 355 2.80 6.56 37.20
CA ALA A 355 2.44 7.14 38.49
C ALA A 355 0.93 7.31 38.66
N ASP A 356 0.23 7.75 37.60
CA ASP A 356 -1.24 7.81 37.58
C ASP A 356 -1.86 6.42 37.73
N THR A 357 -1.34 5.43 37.00
CA THR A 357 -1.82 4.05 37.04
C THR A 357 -1.68 3.45 38.44
N LEU A 358 -0.53 3.65 39.10
CA LEU A 358 -0.31 3.20 40.48
C LEU A 358 -1.22 3.93 41.49
N GLY A 359 -1.53 5.21 41.24
CA GLY A 359 -2.52 5.96 42.01
C GLY A 359 -3.92 5.34 41.90
N ARG A 360 -4.39 5.08 40.67
CA ARG A 360 -5.69 4.42 40.46
C ARG A 360 -5.72 2.99 41.01
N LEU A 361 -4.60 2.28 40.95
CA LEU A 361 -4.46 0.95 41.56
C LEU A 361 -4.62 1.01 43.08
N THR A 362 -4.04 2.03 43.71
CA THR A 362 -4.16 2.26 45.15
C THR A 362 -5.63 2.44 45.55
N GLU A 363 -6.37 3.28 44.82
CA GLU A 363 -7.80 3.50 45.06
C GLU A 363 -8.62 2.22 44.87
N ALA A 364 -8.41 1.50 43.76
CA ALA A 364 -9.13 0.26 43.47
C ALA A 364 -8.88 -0.87 44.47
N LEU A 365 -7.75 -0.83 45.19
CA LEU A 365 -7.42 -1.80 46.25
C LEU A 365 -7.93 -1.40 47.64
N GLY A 366 -8.62 -0.27 47.76
CA GLY A 366 -9.20 0.23 49.02
C GLY A 366 -8.47 1.44 49.61
N GLY A 367 -7.69 2.15 48.80
CA GLY A 367 -6.96 3.36 49.17
C GLY A 367 -5.64 3.10 49.92
N SER A 368 -4.90 4.17 50.18
CA SER A 368 -3.51 4.11 50.72
C SER A 368 -3.40 3.44 52.08
N ARG A 369 -4.49 3.38 52.88
CA ARG A 369 -4.50 2.66 54.15
C ARG A 369 -4.53 1.14 53.97
N ALA A 370 -5.19 0.65 52.92
CA ALA A 370 -5.30 -0.79 52.64
C ALA A 370 -4.02 -1.34 52.00
N VAL A 371 -3.34 -0.53 51.18
CA VAL A 371 -2.13 -0.92 50.44
C VAL A 371 -1.00 0.11 50.61
N PRO A 372 -0.52 0.34 51.85
CA PRO A 372 0.49 1.37 52.13
C PRO A 372 1.83 1.12 51.41
N HIS A 373 2.06 -0.12 50.96
CA HIS A 373 3.28 -0.52 50.24
C HIS A 373 3.39 0.08 48.83
N ILE A 374 2.31 0.58 48.22
CA ILE A 374 2.36 1.16 46.85
C ILE A 374 2.88 2.61 46.88
N ALA A 375 2.58 3.37 47.94
CA ALA A 375 2.93 4.79 48.02
C ALA A 375 4.43 5.10 47.81
N PRO A 376 5.38 4.33 48.40
CA PRO A 376 6.81 4.54 48.15
C PRO A 376 7.21 4.41 46.67
N PHE A 377 6.57 3.53 45.90
CA PHE A 377 6.83 3.38 44.46
C PHE A 377 6.39 4.62 43.69
N ILE A 378 5.20 5.13 43.98
CA ILE A 378 4.67 6.37 43.36
C ILE A 378 5.62 7.53 43.62
N GLU A 379 6.09 7.70 44.86
CA GLU A 379 6.98 8.80 45.22
C GLU A 379 8.35 8.69 44.52
N ARG A 380 8.89 7.48 44.36
CA ARG A 380 10.14 7.27 43.59
C ARG A 380 9.98 7.56 42.11
N VAL A 381 8.88 7.12 41.50
CA VAL A 381 8.57 7.44 40.09
C VAL A 381 8.43 8.96 39.90
N ARG A 382 7.74 9.65 40.83
CA ARG A 382 7.60 11.12 40.81
C ARG A 382 8.94 11.84 41.00
N ALA A 383 9.78 11.37 41.92
CA ALA A 383 11.11 11.93 42.12
C ALA A 383 11.96 11.81 40.83
N GLU A 384 11.86 10.69 40.13
CA GLU A 384 12.54 10.48 38.85
C GLU A 384 12.02 11.44 37.76
N ILE A 385 10.71 11.64 37.66
CA ILE A 385 10.11 12.61 36.73
C ILE A 385 10.68 14.02 36.97
N VAL A 386 10.72 14.45 38.24
CA VAL A 386 11.27 15.76 38.62
C VAL A 386 12.76 15.85 38.28
N ARG A 387 13.54 14.79 38.55
CA ARG A 387 14.97 14.73 38.21
C ARG A 387 15.21 14.92 36.71
N ARG A 388 14.47 14.21 35.86
CA ARG A 388 14.61 14.30 34.38
C ARG A 388 14.25 15.70 33.87
N ARG A 389 13.14 16.27 34.33
CA ARG A 389 12.73 17.64 33.96
C ARG A 389 13.76 18.68 34.37
N ASN A 390 14.37 18.55 35.54
CA ASN A 390 15.39 19.48 36.00
C ASN A 390 16.71 19.34 35.22
N GLY A 391 17.07 18.12 34.81
CA GLY A 391 18.23 17.88 33.93
C GLY A 391 18.05 18.50 32.54
N GLN A 392 16.85 18.38 31.96
CA GLN A 392 16.52 18.97 30.65
C GLN A 392 16.50 20.51 30.63
N ASN A 393 16.30 21.15 31.78
CA ASN A 393 16.29 22.62 31.90
C ASN A 393 17.69 23.21 32.21
N GLY A 394 18.72 22.38 32.37
CA GLY A 394 20.08 22.77 32.75
C GLY A 394 21.13 22.65 31.64
N GLU A 395 20.75 22.14 30.46
CA GLU A 395 21.52 22.13 29.21
C GLU A 395 20.97 23.19 28.24
#